data_AF-A0A9Q5N465-F1
#
_entry.id   AF-A0A9Q5N465-F1
#
_cell.length_a   1.000
_cell.length_b   1.000
_cell.length_c   1.000
_cell.angle_alpha   90.00
_cell.angle_beta   90.00
_cell.angle_gamma   90.00
#
_symmetry.space_group_name_H-M   'P 1'
#
loop_
_entity.id
_entity.type
_entity.pdbx_description
1 polymer ?
#
loop_
_entity_poly.entity_id
_entity_poly.type
_entity_poly.pdbx_seq_one_letter_code
_entity_poly.pdbx_strand_id
1 'polypeptide(L)'
;MEMSDRDTHNAESNFSLFEDCLASRVFVLPSVSDPEGDSEDLDEFSLYIAQEAWLALPSKIRELTFTISPIPEADEVVLDIQPSSTDSTDTLATYGLISSGDSDESHTFLRYVLISYISLATKPPPAWSSTRTNECEICSREVPLTYHHLIPRSTHERVIKRGWHPPEMLNNVAWLC
;
A
#
# COMPACT_ATOMS: atom_id res chain seq x y z
N MET A 1 -6.19 -12.90 -21.00
CA MET A 1 -5.97 -13.35 -19.62
C MET A 1 -6.76 -12.37 -18.77
N GLU A 2 -8.00 -12.72 -18.42
CA GLU A 2 -8.88 -11.83 -17.64
C GLU A 2 -8.35 -11.79 -16.20
N MET A 3 -7.94 -10.61 -15.74
CA MET A 3 -7.68 -10.35 -14.32
C MET A 3 -9.01 -10.42 -13.57
N SER A 4 -9.06 -11.07 -12.42
CA SER A 4 -10.30 -11.17 -11.64
C SER A 4 -10.63 -9.82 -11.00
N ASP A 5 -11.90 -9.52 -10.73
CA ASP A 5 -12.33 -8.25 -10.08
C ASP A 5 -11.57 -7.97 -8.77
N ARG A 6 -11.14 -9.01 -8.07
CA ARG A 6 -10.33 -8.92 -6.85
C ARG A 6 -8.90 -8.45 -7.12
N ASP A 7 -8.31 -8.88 -8.23
CA ASP A 7 -6.93 -8.51 -8.59
C ASP A 7 -6.87 -7.03 -8.98
N THR A 8 -7.92 -6.53 -9.65
CA THR A 8 -8.07 -5.10 -9.98
C THR A 8 -8.23 -4.25 -8.72
N HIS A 9 -9.11 -4.64 -7.79
CA HIS A 9 -9.30 -3.89 -6.54
C HIS A 9 -8.04 -3.84 -5.67
N ASN A 10 -7.28 -4.95 -5.61
CA ASN A 10 -6.02 -4.99 -4.87
C ASN A 10 -4.95 -4.11 -5.53
N ALA A 11 -4.88 -4.09 -6.86
CA ALA A 11 -3.96 -3.23 -7.60
C ALA A 11 -4.27 -1.73 -7.40
N GLU A 12 -5.55 -1.34 -7.41
CA GLU A 12 -5.98 0.03 -7.12
C GLU A 12 -5.65 0.44 -5.68
N SER A 13 -5.96 -0.42 -4.70
CA SER A 13 -5.61 -0.18 -3.29
C SER A 13 -4.10 -0.06 -3.09
N ASN A 14 -3.32 -0.89 -3.78
CA ASN A 14 -1.87 -0.89 -3.66
C ASN A 14 -1.23 0.34 -4.33
N PHE A 15 -1.80 0.83 -5.44
CA PHE A 15 -1.38 2.08 -6.05
C PHE A 15 -1.60 3.27 -5.12
N SER A 16 -2.80 3.40 -4.53
CA SER A 16 -3.10 4.47 -3.57
C SER A 16 -2.17 4.43 -2.36
N LEU A 17 -1.85 3.24 -1.83
CA LEU A 17 -0.89 3.10 -0.73
C LEU A 17 0.54 3.52 -1.14
N PHE A 18 0.94 3.22 -2.38
CA PHE A 18 2.24 3.63 -2.92
C PHE A 18 2.32 5.14 -3.11
N GLU A 19 1.27 5.75 -3.66
CA GLU A 19 1.10 7.21 -3.77
C GLU A 19 1.21 7.88 -2.41
N ASP A 20 0.49 7.39 -1.39
CA ASP A 20 0.56 7.91 -0.01
C ASP A 20 2.00 7.85 0.54
N CYS A 21 2.73 6.75 0.29
CA CYS A 21 4.12 6.60 0.71
C CYS A 21 5.04 7.61 0.03
N LEU A 22 4.77 7.92 -1.25
CA LEU A 22 5.53 8.88 -2.04
C LEU A 22 5.25 10.31 -1.56
N ALA A 23 3.97 10.68 -1.49
CA ALA A 23 3.52 11.99 -1.02
C ALA A 23 4.05 12.28 0.39
N SER A 24 3.94 11.31 1.30
CA SER A 24 4.50 11.42 2.66
C SER A 24 6.01 11.75 2.64
N ARG A 25 6.76 11.22 1.67
CA ARG A 25 8.19 11.50 1.50
C ARG A 25 8.43 12.93 1.01
N VAL A 26 7.62 13.40 0.06
CA VAL A 26 7.67 14.77 -0.49
C VAL A 26 7.44 15.79 0.62
N PHE A 27 6.43 15.58 1.48
CA PHE A 27 6.10 16.49 2.59
C PHE A 27 7.14 16.53 3.71
N VAL A 28 7.96 15.47 3.87
CA VAL A 28 8.99 15.42 4.93
C VAL A 28 10.26 16.17 4.51
N LEU A 29 10.42 16.52 3.23
CA LEU A 29 11.64 17.16 2.75
C LEU A 29 11.61 18.68 3.00
N PRO A 30 12.68 19.26 3.61
CA PRO A 30 12.72 20.66 4.01
C PRO A 30 12.60 21.66 2.85
N SER A 31 12.91 21.26 1.62
CA SER A 31 12.91 22.12 0.43
C SER A 31 11.50 22.43 -0.09
N VAL A 32 10.52 21.60 0.23
CA VAL A 32 9.13 21.71 -0.25
C VAL A 32 8.21 22.35 0.81
N SER A 33 8.74 22.64 2.00
CA SER A 33 7.98 23.17 3.14
C SER A 33 7.67 24.67 3.06
N ASP A 34 7.56 25.24 1.86
CA ASP A 34 7.23 26.66 1.68
C ASP A 34 5.71 26.83 1.88
N PRO A 35 5.24 27.61 2.89
CA PRO A 35 3.83 27.71 3.23
C PRO A 35 2.98 28.47 2.19
N GLU A 36 3.60 28.99 1.12
CA GLU A 36 2.93 29.64 -0.02
C GLU A 36 2.88 28.76 -1.28
N GLY A 37 3.45 27.55 -1.26
CA GLY A 37 3.31 26.58 -2.35
C GLY A 37 1.90 26.01 -2.37
N ASP A 38 1.24 26.05 -3.53
CA ASP A 38 -0.11 25.52 -3.69
C ASP A 38 -0.10 24.01 -3.41
N SER A 39 -0.79 23.59 -2.33
CA SER A 39 -0.94 22.17 -1.96
C SER A 39 -1.49 21.33 -3.11
N GLU A 40 -2.28 21.93 -3.99
CA GLU A 40 -2.83 21.28 -5.18
C GLU A 40 -1.71 20.90 -6.18
N ASP A 41 -0.69 21.75 -6.36
CA ASP A 41 0.44 21.48 -7.25
C ASP A 41 1.28 20.30 -6.73
N LEU A 42 1.44 20.18 -5.41
CA LEU A 42 2.19 19.08 -4.78
C LEU A 42 1.45 17.74 -4.86
N ASP A 43 0.13 17.77 -4.78
CA ASP A 43 -0.72 16.58 -4.96
C ASP A 43 -0.66 16.10 -6.42
N GLU A 44 -0.80 17.01 -7.40
CA GLU A 44 -0.68 16.68 -8.82
C GLU A 44 0.73 16.15 -9.15
N PHE A 45 1.77 16.78 -8.61
CA PHE A 45 3.14 16.34 -8.75
C PHE A 45 3.36 14.93 -8.15
N SER A 46 2.88 14.69 -6.93
CA SER A 46 3.02 13.39 -6.25
C SER A 46 2.32 12.29 -7.03
N LEU A 47 1.11 12.57 -7.53
CA LEU A 47 0.35 11.65 -8.38
C LEU A 47 1.09 11.34 -9.68
N TYR A 48 1.63 12.35 -10.36
CA TYR A 48 2.39 12.18 -11.60
C TYR A 48 3.61 11.27 -11.40
N ILE A 49 4.46 11.56 -10.40
CA ILE A 49 5.63 10.72 -10.12
C ILE A 49 5.21 9.32 -9.66
N ALA A 50 4.14 9.21 -8.88
CA ALA A 50 3.62 7.92 -8.46
C ALA A 50 3.19 7.07 -9.66
N GLN A 51 2.49 7.64 -10.65
CA GLN A 51 2.09 6.92 -11.87
C GLN A 51 3.29 6.43 -12.68
N GLU A 52 4.26 7.31 -12.93
CA GLU A 52 5.47 6.96 -13.68
C GLU A 52 6.28 5.86 -12.98
N ALA A 53 6.52 6.01 -11.67
CA ALA A 53 7.26 5.03 -10.88
C ALA A 53 6.50 3.70 -10.79
N TRP A 54 5.17 3.74 -10.61
CA TRP A 54 4.32 2.55 -10.49
C TRP A 54 4.35 1.68 -11.74
N LEU A 55 4.31 2.29 -12.93
CA LEU A 55 4.37 1.55 -14.19
C LEU A 55 5.72 0.87 -14.42
N ALA A 56 6.80 1.41 -13.86
CA ALA A 56 8.12 0.79 -13.87
C ALA A 56 8.26 -0.37 -12.86
N LEU A 57 7.30 -0.56 -11.94
CA LEU A 57 7.37 -1.64 -10.95
C LEU A 57 6.99 -3.01 -11.55
N PRO A 58 7.76 -4.06 -11.22
CA PRO A 58 7.36 -5.44 -11.51
C PRO A 58 5.97 -5.75 -10.95
N SER A 59 5.18 -6.55 -11.66
CA SER A 59 3.83 -6.95 -11.20
C SER A 59 3.84 -7.59 -9.80
N LYS A 60 4.90 -8.36 -9.50
CA LYS A 60 5.11 -8.98 -8.18
C LYS A 60 5.15 -7.98 -7.02
N ILE A 61 5.59 -6.74 -7.28
CA ILE A 61 5.60 -5.66 -6.30
C ILE A 61 4.25 -4.96 -6.26
N ARG A 62 3.62 -4.75 -7.42
CA ARG A 62 2.29 -4.09 -7.50
C ARG A 62 1.15 -4.92 -6.88
N GLU A 63 1.32 -6.24 -6.86
CA GLU A 63 0.34 -7.21 -6.35
C GLU A 63 0.68 -7.67 -4.92
N LEU A 64 1.49 -6.89 -4.18
CA LEU A 64 1.86 -7.25 -2.81
C LEU A 64 0.62 -7.42 -1.92
N THR A 65 0.69 -8.41 -1.02
CA THR A 65 -0.30 -8.68 0.02
C THR A 65 0.41 -9.22 1.27
N PHE A 66 -0.25 -9.16 2.42
CA PHE A 66 0.30 -9.67 3.69
C PHE A 66 0.55 -11.19 3.74
N THR A 67 0.05 -11.95 2.75
CA THR A 67 0.25 -13.39 2.67
C THR A 67 1.53 -13.79 1.93
N ILE A 68 2.21 -12.83 1.30
CA ILE A 68 3.45 -13.08 0.55
C ILE A 68 4.59 -13.47 1.46
N SER A 69 5.32 -14.52 1.06
CA SER A 69 6.51 -15.02 1.74
C SER A 69 7.46 -15.66 0.71
N PRO A 70 8.76 -15.29 0.67
CA PRO A 70 9.39 -14.24 1.48
C PRO A 70 8.93 -12.83 1.09
N ILE A 71 9.00 -11.88 2.03
CA ILE A 71 8.76 -10.46 1.76
C ILE A 71 9.91 -9.95 0.87
N PRO A 72 9.64 -9.35 -0.30
CA PRO A 72 10.70 -8.82 -1.16
C PRO A 72 11.50 -7.71 -0.47
N GLU A 73 12.81 -7.71 -0.64
CA GLU A 73 13.65 -6.59 -0.22
C GLU A 73 13.63 -5.50 -1.29
N ALA A 74 13.57 -4.22 -0.88
CA ALA A 74 13.57 -3.09 -1.80
C ALA A 74 14.83 -3.05 -2.70
N ASP A 75 15.95 -3.57 -2.21
CA ASP A 75 17.23 -3.66 -2.93
C ASP A 75 17.21 -4.68 -4.08
N GLU A 76 16.31 -5.66 -4.04
CA GLU A 76 16.15 -6.67 -5.09
C GLU A 76 15.20 -6.22 -6.21
N VAL A 77 14.50 -5.10 -6.01
CA VAL A 77 13.58 -4.54 -7.00
C VAL A 77 14.38 -3.83 -8.08
N VAL A 78 14.64 -4.54 -9.18
CA VAL A 78 15.16 -3.92 -10.39
C VAL A 78 14.05 -3.07 -11.00
N LEU A 79 14.16 -1.77 -10.83
CA LEU A 79 13.34 -0.80 -11.54
C LEU A 79 13.82 -0.78 -12.99
N ASP A 80 13.00 -1.29 -13.91
CA ASP A 80 13.24 -1.12 -15.35
C ASP A 80 12.79 0.30 -15.73
N ILE A 81 13.51 1.28 -15.18
CA ILE A 81 13.27 2.67 -15.51
C ILE A 81 13.83 2.87 -16.92
N GLN A 82 12.96 2.79 -17.92
CA GLN A 82 13.32 3.06 -19.32
C GLN A 82 14.06 4.40 -19.41
N PRO A 83 15.00 4.57 -20.37
CA PRO A 83 15.78 5.79 -20.55
C PRO A 83 14.97 7.05 -20.94
N SER A 84 13.63 7.00 -20.93
CA SER A 84 12.74 8.18 -20.94
C SER A 84 12.59 8.84 -19.56
N SER A 85 13.20 8.28 -18.51
CA SER A 85 13.12 8.74 -17.12
C SER A 85 14.06 9.88 -16.72
N THR A 86 14.76 10.47 -17.68
CA THR A 86 15.42 11.75 -17.47
C THR A 86 14.43 12.81 -16.99
N ASP A 87 13.19 12.75 -17.48
CA ASP A 87 12.13 13.70 -17.13
C ASP A 87 11.74 13.61 -15.64
N SER A 88 11.68 12.41 -15.05
CA SER A 88 11.33 12.29 -13.63
C SER A 88 12.46 12.75 -12.71
N THR A 89 13.72 12.51 -13.08
CA THR A 89 14.89 13.01 -12.34
C THR A 89 14.95 14.55 -12.40
N ASP A 90 14.72 15.13 -13.58
CA ASP A 90 14.67 16.59 -13.74
C ASP A 90 13.46 17.20 -13.01
N THR A 91 12.32 16.51 -12.98
CA THR A 91 11.16 16.94 -12.21
C THR A 91 11.44 16.88 -10.71
N LEU A 92 12.01 15.78 -10.20
CA LEU A 92 12.43 15.68 -8.79
C LEU A 92 13.42 16.78 -8.40
N ALA A 93 14.37 17.11 -9.29
CA ALA A 93 15.32 18.20 -9.08
C ALA A 93 14.64 19.58 -9.11
N THR A 94 13.64 19.77 -9.97
CA THR A 94 12.84 21.00 -10.06
C THR A 94 12.10 21.29 -8.76
N TYR A 95 11.56 20.25 -8.12
CA TYR A 95 10.94 20.34 -6.80
C TYR A 95 11.94 20.28 -5.63
N GLY A 96 13.25 20.31 -5.92
CA GLY A 96 14.31 20.35 -4.91
C GLY A 96 14.39 19.10 -4.04
N LEU A 97 13.89 17.96 -4.53
CA LEU A 97 13.92 16.67 -3.82
C LEU A 97 15.27 15.96 -3.97
N ILE A 98 15.97 16.26 -5.06
CA ILE A 98 17.31 15.77 -5.36
C ILE A 98 18.18 16.91 -5.92
N SER A 99 19.48 16.73 -5.86
CA SER A 99 20.47 17.54 -6.56
C SER A 99 20.32 17.37 -8.08
N SER A 100 20.43 18.45 -8.84
CA SER A 100 20.24 18.44 -10.30
C SER A 100 21.11 17.40 -11.00
N GLY A 101 20.49 16.47 -11.71
CA GLY A 101 21.16 15.47 -12.55
C GLY A 101 21.79 14.29 -11.80
N ASP A 102 21.50 14.11 -10.51
CA ASP A 102 21.98 12.95 -9.74
C ASP A 102 20.96 11.79 -9.79
N SER A 103 21.19 10.82 -10.67
CA SER A 103 20.32 9.62 -10.73
C SER A 103 20.44 8.74 -9.48
N ASP A 104 21.56 8.79 -8.76
CA ASP A 104 21.73 7.95 -7.57
C ASP A 104 20.84 8.46 -6.42
N GLU A 105 20.64 9.78 -6.33
CA GLU A 105 19.69 10.38 -5.41
C GLU A 105 18.24 10.06 -5.77
N SER A 106 17.87 10.04 -7.06
CA SER A 106 16.51 9.66 -7.49
C SER A 106 16.20 8.19 -7.21
N HIS A 107 17.17 7.30 -7.46
CA HIS A 107 17.09 5.89 -7.08
C HIS A 107 16.98 5.72 -5.56
N THR A 108 17.75 6.49 -4.80
CA THR A 108 17.70 6.47 -3.33
C THR A 108 16.33 6.92 -2.82
N PHE A 109 15.75 7.97 -3.38
CA PHE A 109 14.41 8.45 -3.06
C PHE A 109 13.34 7.37 -3.32
N LEU A 110 13.33 6.77 -4.52
CA LEU A 110 12.35 5.74 -4.86
C LEU A 110 12.52 4.47 -4.03
N ARG A 111 13.77 4.05 -3.76
CA ARG A 111 14.07 2.92 -2.87
C ARG A 111 13.43 3.11 -1.51
N TYR A 112 13.52 4.33 -0.99
CA TYR A 112 12.96 4.69 0.29
C TYR A 112 11.42 4.66 0.31
N VAL A 113 10.78 5.12 -0.76
CA VAL A 113 9.33 4.96 -0.97
C VAL A 113 8.95 3.48 -1.01
N LEU A 114 9.71 2.65 -1.73
CA LEU A 114 9.49 1.21 -1.83
C LEU A 114 9.61 0.49 -0.48
N ILE A 115 10.58 0.86 0.36
CA ILE A 115 10.71 0.30 1.71
C ILE A 115 9.43 0.53 2.52
N SER A 116 8.90 1.76 2.50
CA SER A 116 7.65 2.09 3.19
C SER A 116 6.46 1.34 2.61
N TYR A 117 6.33 1.36 1.28
CA TYR A 117 5.25 0.69 0.57
C TYR A 117 5.23 -0.81 0.84
N ILE A 118 6.36 -1.52 0.65
CA ILE A 118 6.47 -2.95 0.90
C ILE A 118 6.09 -3.25 2.35
N SER A 119 6.64 -2.49 3.31
CA SER A 119 6.33 -2.68 4.72
C SER A 119 4.85 -2.53 5.05
N LEU A 120 4.12 -1.64 4.39
CA LEU A 120 2.70 -1.42 4.62
C LEU A 120 1.84 -2.43 3.86
N ALA A 121 2.16 -2.70 2.60
CA ALA A 121 1.44 -3.64 1.75
C ALA A 121 1.52 -5.08 2.25
N THR A 122 2.63 -5.44 2.91
CA THR A 122 2.80 -6.77 3.53
C THR A 122 2.45 -6.80 5.02
N LYS A 123 1.96 -5.70 5.60
CA LYS A 123 1.62 -5.66 7.02
C LYS A 123 0.41 -6.58 7.27
N PRO A 124 0.51 -7.55 8.20
CA PRO A 124 -0.64 -8.38 8.53
C PRO A 124 -1.76 -7.50 9.11
N PRO A 125 -3.03 -7.88 8.91
CA PRO A 125 -4.13 -7.19 9.56
C PRO A 125 -3.90 -7.19 11.09
N PRO A 126 -4.34 -6.13 11.79
CA PRO A 126 -4.17 -6.04 13.23
C PRO A 126 -4.81 -7.26 13.91
N ALA A 127 -4.24 -7.67 15.05
CA ALA A 127 -4.80 -8.77 15.82
C ALA A 127 -6.26 -8.47 16.15
N TRP A 128 -7.18 -9.39 15.86
CA TRP A 128 -8.61 -9.15 16.03
C TRP A 128 -9.04 -8.82 17.48
N SER A 129 -8.22 -9.13 18.48
CA SER A 129 -8.44 -8.65 19.85
C SER A 129 -8.31 -7.13 19.99
N SER A 130 -7.45 -6.51 19.18
CA SER A 130 -7.28 -5.05 19.12
C SER A 130 -8.32 -4.34 18.27
N THR A 131 -9.19 -5.07 17.55
CA THR A 131 -10.28 -4.49 16.75
C THR A 131 -11.56 -4.32 17.54
N ARG A 132 -11.54 -4.54 18.88
CA ARG A 132 -12.72 -4.40 19.74
C ARG A 132 -13.22 -2.95 19.73
N THR A 133 -14.45 -2.76 19.27
CA THR A 133 -15.20 -1.51 19.32
C THR A 133 -15.98 -1.38 20.64
N ASN A 134 -16.54 -0.19 20.89
CA ASN A 134 -17.46 0.05 22.01
C ASN A 134 -18.92 -0.28 21.65
N GLU A 135 -19.23 -0.36 20.36
CA GLU A 135 -20.57 -0.59 19.84
C GLU A 135 -20.66 -1.88 19.02
N CYS A 136 -21.84 -2.50 19.01
CA CYS A 136 -22.09 -3.68 18.20
C CYS A 136 -21.98 -3.37 16.72
N GLU A 137 -21.14 -4.10 15.98
CA GLU A 137 -20.83 -3.84 14.56
C GLU A 137 -22.04 -4.04 13.61
N ILE A 138 -23.14 -4.65 14.09
CA ILE A 138 -24.37 -4.83 13.30
C ILE A 138 -25.42 -3.76 13.62
N CYS A 139 -25.59 -3.41 14.90
CA CYS A 139 -26.71 -2.57 15.34
C CYS A 139 -26.30 -1.23 15.94
N SER A 140 -24.99 -0.95 16.02
CA SER A 140 -24.39 0.29 16.53
C SER A 140 -24.86 0.70 17.93
N ARG A 141 -25.27 -0.27 18.76
CA ARG A 141 -25.61 -0.03 20.17
C ARG A 141 -24.38 -0.21 21.04
N GLU A 142 -24.16 0.73 21.95
CA GLU A 142 -23.13 0.64 22.99
C GLU A 142 -23.59 -0.31 24.10
N VAL A 143 -23.22 -1.59 23.98
CA VAL A 143 -23.62 -2.68 24.89
C VAL A 143 -22.43 -3.63 25.11
N PRO A 144 -22.45 -4.49 26.15
CA PRO A 144 -21.38 -5.46 26.35
C PRO A 144 -21.23 -6.40 25.15
N LEU A 145 -20.08 -6.32 24.46
CA LEU A 145 -19.82 -7.10 23.26
C LEU A 145 -19.15 -8.44 23.54
N THR A 146 -19.52 -9.42 22.73
CA THR A 146 -18.95 -10.77 22.70
C THR A 146 -18.35 -11.09 21.33
N TYR A 147 -17.31 -11.91 21.36
CA TYR A 147 -16.48 -12.25 20.21
C TYR A 147 -17.12 -13.36 19.37
N HIS A 148 -17.45 -13.06 18.12
CA HIS A 148 -18.14 -13.99 17.21
C HIS A 148 -17.31 -14.29 15.98
N HIS A 149 -17.13 -15.57 15.66
CA HIS A 149 -16.52 -15.97 14.38
C HIS A 149 -17.53 -15.84 13.24
N LEU A 150 -17.15 -15.17 12.15
CA LEU A 150 -17.99 -15.06 10.95
C LEU A 150 -18.12 -16.42 10.24
N ILE A 151 -17.04 -17.20 10.22
CA ILE A 151 -17.02 -18.58 9.73
C ILE A 151 -16.78 -19.50 10.94
N PRO A 152 -17.74 -20.36 11.31
CA PRO A 152 -17.57 -21.27 12.44
C PRO A 152 -16.32 -22.14 12.28
N ARG A 153 -15.45 -22.20 13.30
CA ARG A 153 -14.19 -22.96 13.27
C ARG A 153 -14.38 -24.42 12.84
N SER A 154 -15.47 -25.06 13.27
CA SER A 154 -15.83 -26.43 12.88
C SER A 154 -16.04 -26.62 11.37
N THR A 155 -16.18 -25.53 10.62
CA THR A 155 -16.39 -25.56 9.16
C THR A 155 -15.18 -25.12 8.35
N HIS A 156 -14.10 -24.65 9.00
CA HIS A 156 -12.92 -24.09 8.33
C HIS A 156 -12.33 -25.06 7.30
N GLU A 157 -12.10 -26.32 7.68
CA GLU A 157 -11.58 -27.32 6.74
C GLU A 157 -12.46 -27.51 5.52
N ARG A 158 -13.80 -27.49 5.71
CA ARG A 158 -14.76 -27.66 4.62
C ARG A 158 -14.77 -26.45 3.70
N VAL A 159 -14.65 -25.25 4.26
CA VAL A 159 -14.58 -23.99 3.52
C VAL A 159 -13.33 -23.96 2.64
N ILE A 160 -12.17 -24.33 3.18
CA ILE A 160 -10.92 -24.45 2.41
C ILE A 160 -11.05 -25.51 1.33
N LYS A 161 -11.49 -26.73 1.68
CA LYS A 161 -11.63 -27.86 0.73
C LYS A 161 -12.56 -27.53 -0.43
N ARG A 162 -13.54 -26.66 -0.23
CA ARG A 162 -14.51 -26.22 -1.26
C ARG A 162 -14.10 -24.93 -1.98
N GLY A 163 -13.01 -24.29 -1.59
CA GLY A 163 -12.56 -23.02 -2.17
C GLY A 163 -13.53 -21.86 -1.95
N TRP A 164 -14.35 -21.90 -0.89
CA TRP A 164 -15.37 -20.86 -0.64
C TRP A 164 -14.76 -19.56 -0.12
N HIS A 165 -13.77 -19.67 0.76
CA HIS A 165 -12.99 -18.55 1.25
C HIS A 165 -11.52 -18.97 1.34
N PRO A 166 -10.59 -18.04 1.11
CA PRO A 166 -9.18 -18.33 1.26
C PRO A 166 -8.81 -18.44 2.76
N PRO A 167 -7.69 -19.10 3.12
CA PRO A 167 -7.34 -19.40 4.51
C PRO A 167 -7.30 -18.18 5.42
N GLU A 168 -6.89 -17.04 4.90
CA GLU A 168 -6.77 -15.78 5.62
C GLU A 168 -8.11 -15.20 6.12
N MET A 169 -9.24 -15.50 5.46
CA MET A 169 -10.55 -15.00 5.87
C MET A 169 -11.21 -15.82 6.99
N LEU A 170 -10.69 -17.01 7.29
CA LEU A 170 -11.34 -17.95 8.21
C LEU A 170 -11.38 -17.44 9.66
N ASN A 171 -10.40 -16.61 10.02
CA ASN A 171 -10.28 -16.05 11.37
C ASN A 171 -10.98 -14.70 11.53
N ASN A 172 -11.70 -14.23 10.50
CA ASN A 172 -12.49 -13.02 10.62
C ASN A 172 -13.60 -13.18 11.66
N VAL A 173 -13.75 -12.13 12.45
CA VAL A 173 -14.64 -12.08 13.61
C VAL A 173 -15.36 -10.74 13.67
N ALA A 174 -16.41 -10.69 14.47
CA ALA A 174 -17.16 -9.48 14.77
C ALA A 174 -17.40 -9.34 16.28
N TRP A 175 -17.55 -8.09 16.71
CA TRP A 175 -17.92 -7.73 18.09
C TRP A 175 -19.41 -7.41 18.16
N LEU A 176 -20.18 -8.34 18.70
CA LEU A 176 -21.65 -8.31 18.65
C LEU A 176 -22.27 -8.30 20.05
N CYS A 177 -23.50 -7.76 20.11
CA CYS A 177 -24.34 -7.73 21.31
C CYS A 177 -24.90 -9.10 21.68
#